data_AF-A0A855KM24-F1
#
_entry.id   AF-A0A855KM24-F1
#
_cell.length_a   1.000
_cell.length_b   1.000
_cell.length_c   1.000
_cell.angle_alpha   90.00
_cell.angle_beta   90.00
_cell.angle_gamma   90.00
#
_symmetry.space_group_name_H-M   'P 1'
#
loop_
_entity.id
_entity.type
_entity.pdbx_description
1 polymer ?
#
loop_
_entity_poly.entity_id
_entity_poly.type
_entity_poly.pdbx_seq_one_letter_code
_entity_poly.pdbx_strand_id
1 'polypeptide(L)'
;MNNAHISAMTKRLCGHIDMYSFSSKGRSGRRSDTLYATATVCGECRARLGGLIANPDAGFFPLALPALAGRENAVCWAKDIRLKLLRKLGPVMAQLKKSQDPLATAALATFEMLFKIPTALFWIENREFPFDCAWVVFEVEHLMRPRPTSTVRLSGSSAFVYWSQADHSVIAAAKVAASAVIDVDVVPAAQAVFEAQAPSQPATAQSIFL
;
A
#
# COMPACT_ATOMS: atom_id res chain seq x y z
N MET A 1 -21.29 -27.51 7.12
CA MET A 1 -20.07 -27.65 6.29
C MET A 1 -19.06 -26.60 6.77
N ASN A 2 -18.07 -26.99 7.58
CA ASN A 2 -17.09 -26.05 8.13
C ASN A 2 -16.06 -25.65 7.07
N ASN A 3 -16.03 -24.35 6.71
CA ASN A 3 -14.88 -23.78 6.03
C ASN A 3 -13.74 -23.70 7.04
N ALA A 4 -12.81 -24.66 7.01
CA ALA A 4 -11.59 -24.55 7.78
C ALA A 4 -10.76 -23.40 7.19
N HIS A 5 -10.86 -22.22 7.82
CA HIS A 5 -9.91 -21.13 7.59
C HIS A 5 -8.56 -21.62 8.09
N ILE A 6 -7.62 -21.80 7.16
CA ILE A 6 -6.25 -22.18 7.50
C ILE A 6 -5.48 -20.88 7.59
N SER A 7 -4.90 -20.58 8.75
CA SER A 7 -4.03 -19.42 8.92
C SER A 7 -2.58 -19.87 8.92
N ALA A 8 -1.73 -19.20 8.15
CA ALA A 8 -0.30 -19.50 8.12
C ALA A 8 0.55 -18.24 7.97
N MET A 9 1.73 -18.27 8.58
CA MET A 9 2.76 -17.24 8.45
C MET A 9 3.25 -17.17 7.01
N THR A 10 3.10 -16.00 6.38
CA THR A 10 3.42 -15.80 4.96
C THR A 10 4.25 -14.53 4.80
N LYS A 11 5.35 -14.61 4.03
CA LYS A 11 6.12 -13.42 3.64
C LYS A 11 5.29 -12.56 2.68
N ARG A 12 5.15 -11.27 3.01
CA ARG A 12 4.30 -10.29 2.32
C ARG A 12 5.13 -9.46 1.34
N LEU A 13 4.44 -8.64 0.54
CA LEU A 13 5.08 -7.76 -0.45
C LEU A 13 6.09 -6.79 0.18
N CYS A 14 5.82 -6.35 1.41
CA CYS A 14 6.69 -5.46 2.19
C CYS A 14 7.86 -6.18 2.90
N GLY A 15 8.08 -7.47 2.62
CA GLY A 15 9.16 -8.27 3.23
C GLY A 15 8.83 -8.84 4.62
N HIS A 16 7.86 -8.28 5.34
CA HIS A 16 7.41 -8.78 6.65
C HIS A 16 6.70 -10.13 6.57
N ILE A 17 6.76 -10.90 7.67
CA ILE A 17 6.00 -12.14 7.85
C ILE A 17 4.72 -11.81 8.62
N ASP A 18 3.57 -12.19 8.07
CA ASP A 18 2.26 -11.91 8.66
C ASP A 18 1.36 -13.14 8.62
N MET A 19 0.42 -13.23 9.56
CA MET A 19 -0.57 -14.30 9.62
C MET A 19 -1.63 -14.07 8.54
N TYR A 20 -1.63 -14.89 7.50
CA TYR A 20 -2.63 -14.81 6.42
C TYR A 20 -3.64 -15.94 6.51
N SER A 21 -4.93 -15.59 6.38
CA SER A 21 -6.04 -16.56 6.37
C SER A 21 -6.34 -17.00 4.94
N PHE A 22 -6.08 -18.28 4.67
CA PHE A 22 -6.42 -18.95 3.41
C PHE A 22 -7.88 -19.40 3.48
N SER A 23 -8.67 -18.95 2.51
CA SER A 23 -10.12 -19.19 2.47
C SER A 23 -10.54 -20.05 1.27
N SER A 24 -9.69 -20.14 0.25
CA SER A 24 -9.98 -20.86 -0.98
C SER A 24 -9.75 -22.37 -0.83
N LYS A 25 -10.69 -23.16 -1.36
CA LYS A 25 -10.62 -24.64 -1.34
C LYS A 25 -9.77 -25.18 -2.50
N GLY A 26 -9.15 -26.34 -2.27
CA GLY A 26 -8.38 -27.06 -3.28
C GLY A 26 -7.02 -26.44 -3.61
N ARG A 27 -6.23 -27.16 -4.42
CA ARG A 27 -4.84 -26.77 -4.76
C ARG A 27 -4.77 -25.45 -5.53
N SER A 28 -5.69 -25.25 -6.49
CA SER A 28 -5.77 -24.01 -7.29
C SER A 28 -6.13 -22.79 -6.43
N GLY A 29 -7.13 -22.94 -5.56
CA GLY A 29 -7.54 -21.89 -4.63
C GLY A 29 -6.43 -21.48 -3.68
N ARG A 30 -5.75 -22.45 -3.05
CA ARG A 30 -4.60 -22.18 -2.19
C ARG A 30 -3.47 -21.47 -2.94
N ARG A 31 -3.19 -21.86 -4.19
CA ARG A 31 -2.19 -21.18 -5.02
C ARG A 31 -2.58 -19.71 -5.27
N SER A 32 -3.84 -19.44 -5.56
CA SER A 32 -4.34 -18.07 -5.75
C SER A 32 -4.20 -17.24 -4.47
N ASP A 33 -4.60 -17.81 -3.32
CA ASP A 33 -4.49 -17.16 -2.01
C ASP A 33 -3.01 -16.88 -1.66
N THR A 34 -2.09 -17.82 -1.92
CA THR A 34 -0.65 -17.60 -1.72
C THR A 34 -0.13 -16.48 -2.62
N LEU A 35 -0.49 -16.47 -3.91
CA LEU A 35 -0.07 -15.42 -4.84
C LEU A 35 -0.59 -14.05 -4.38
N TYR A 36 -1.87 -13.96 -4.00
CA TYR A 36 -2.44 -12.74 -3.46
C TYR A 36 -1.73 -12.29 -2.19
N ALA A 37 -1.45 -13.23 -1.28
CA ALA A 37 -0.77 -12.94 -0.02
C ALA A 37 0.65 -12.37 -0.24
N THR A 38 1.40 -12.93 -1.18
CA THR A 38 2.73 -12.42 -1.54
C THR A 38 2.69 -11.11 -2.33
N ALA A 39 1.55 -10.76 -2.94
CA ALA A 39 1.36 -9.57 -3.77
C ALA A 39 0.70 -8.38 -3.03
N THR A 40 0.49 -8.50 -1.71
CA THR A 40 -0.16 -7.50 -0.87
C THR A 40 0.69 -7.20 0.37
N VAL A 41 0.59 -5.99 0.93
CA VAL A 41 1.33 -5.63 2.15
C VAL A 41 0.78 -6.37 3.38
N CYS A 42 1.56 -6.47 4.46
CA CYS A 42 1.07 -7.04 5.73
C CYS A 42 0.00 -6.14 6.37
N GLY A 43 -0.74 -6.71 7.34
CA GLY A 43 -1.74 -5.99 8.13
C GLY A 43 -1.15 -4.78 8.85
N GLU A 44 0.08 -4.89 9.37
CA GLU A 44 0.76 -3.79 10.05
C GLU A 44 1.08 -2.62 9.11
N CYS A 45 1.69 -2.89 7.94
CA CYS A 45 1.97 -1.84 6.94
C CYS A 45 0.68 -1.19 6.43
N ARG A 46 -0.40 -1.97 6.29
CA ARG A 46 -1.73 -1.44 5.93
C ARG A 46 -2.27 -0.51 7.03
N ALA A 47 -2.19 -0.92 8.28
CA ALA A 47 -2.62 -0.10 9.42
C ALA A 47 -1.78 1.18 9.54
N ARG A 48 -0.46 1.07 9.32
CA ARG A 48 0.48 2.19 9.33
C ARG A 48 0.18 3.21 8.23
N LEU A 49 -0.09 2.75 7.00
CA LEU A 49 -0.59 3.61 5.92
C LEU A 49 -1.90 4.31 6.31
N GLY A 50 -2.83 3.58 6.93
CA GLY A 50 -4.07 4.16 7.45
C GLY A 50 -3.83 5.25 8.49
N GLY A 51 -2.92 5.03 9.43
CA GLY A 51 -2.54 6.02 10.44
C GLY A 51 -1.89 7.26 9.83
N LEU A 52 -1.05 7.10 8.82
CA LEU A 52 -0.40 8.22 8.11
C LEU A 52 -1.37 9.12 7.36
N ILE A 53 -2.52 8.60 6.95
CA ILE A 53 -3.54 9.31 6.15
C ILE A 53 -4.69 9.81 7.04
N ALA A 54 -4.87 9.23 8.21
CA ALA A 54 -5.93 9.59 9.14
C ALA A 54 -5.75 11.02 9.67
N ASN A 55 -6.89 11.70 9.87
CA ASN A 55 -7.00 13.00 10.53
C ASN A 55 -5.95 14.02 10.08
N PRO A 56 -5.92 14.41 8.80
CA PRO A 56 -4.93 15.34 8.30
C PRO A 56 -5.10 16.71 8.95
N ASP A 57 -3.97 17.32 9.34
CA ASP A 57 -3.94 18.71 9.76
C ASP A 57 -4.38 19.64 8.62
N ALA A 58 -4.84 20.85 8.96
CA ALA A 58 -5.10 21.88 7.96
C ALA A 58 -3.82 22.16 7.14
N GLY A 59 -3.95 22.13 5.81
CA GLY A 59 -2.79 22.31 4.94
C GLY A 59 -3.13 22.36 3.46
N PHE A 60 -2.22 22.94 2.70
CA PHE A 60 -2.25 22.93 1.24
C PHE A 60 -0.96 22.31 0.74
N PHE A 61 -1.08 21.37 -0.19
CA PHE A 61 0.07 20.80 -0.88
C PHE A 61 0.23 21.49 -2.24
N PRO A 62 1.34 22.24 -2.47
CA PRO A 62 1.57 22.89 -3.74
C PRO A 62 1.93 21.83 -4.78
N LEU A 63 1.04 21.63 -5.75
CA LEU A 63 1.24 20.73 -6.87
C LEU A 63 0.98 21.46 -8.19
N ALA A 64 1.92 21.34 -9.13
CA ALA A 64 1.73 21.78 -10.49
C ALA A 64 0.77 20.83 -11.21
N LEU A 65 -0.43 21.32 -11.52
CA LEU A 65 -1.46 20.54 -12.21
C LEU A 65 -1.30 20.69 -13.74
N PRO A 66 -1.14 19.60 -14.50
CA PRO A 66 -1.08 19.69 -15.95
C PRO A 66 -2.41 20.17 -16.54
N ALA A 67 -2.34 20.74 -17.74
CA ALA A 67 -3.52 21.11 -18.51
C ALA A 67 -4.35 19.85 -18.81
N LEU A 68 -5.67 19.96 -18.66
CA LEU A 68 -6.57 18.86 -18.97
C LEU A 68 -6.87 18.81 -20.47
N ALA A 69 -6.81 17.61 -21.05
CA ALA A 69 -7.18 17.30 -22.42
C ALA A 69 -8.62 16.75 -22.48
N GLY A 70 -9.37 17.19 -23.50
CA GLY A 70 -10.75 16.79 -23.75
C GLY A 70 -11.54 17.88 -24.46
N ARG A 71 -12.86 17.68 -24.60
CA ARG A 71 -13.78 18.73 -25.08
C ARG A 71 -13.85 19.85 -24.06
N GLU A 72 -14.00 21.09 -24.50
CA GLU A 72 -13.95 22.29 -23.64
C GLU A 72 -14.88 22.20 -22.42
N ASN A 73 -16.16 21.85 -22.63
CA ASN A 73 -17.12 21.68 -21.52
C ASN A 73 -16.69 20.58 -20.53
N ALA A 74 -16.15 19.46 -21.04
CA ALA A 74 -15.66 18.37 -20.20
C ALA A 74 -14.40 18.80 -19.41
N VAL A 75 -13.51 19.58 -20.03
CA VAL A 75 -12.32 20.13 -19.38
C VAL A 75 -12.71 21.07 -18.24
N CYS A 76 -13.65 21.99 -18.46
CA CYS A 76 -14.13 22.89 -17.40
C CYS A 76 -14.72 22.11 -16.22
N TRP A 77 -15.59 21.14 -16.49
CA TRP A 77 -16.18 20.31 -15.43
C TRP A 77 -15.14 19.45 -14.69
N ALA A 78 -14.22 18.83 -15.42
CA ALA A 78 -13.15 18.02 -14.84
C ALA A 78 -12.19 18.86 -13.97
N LYS A 79 -11.92 20.13 -14.33
CA LYS A 79 -11.14 21.05 -13.50
C LYS A 79 -11.78 21.24 -12.13
N ASP A 80 -13.10 21.46 -12.08
CA ASP A 80 -13.82 21.63 -10.82
C ASP A 80 -13.77 20.39 -9.94
N ILE A 81 -13.93 19.21 -10.55
CA ILE A 81 -13.81 17.92 -9.83
C ILE A 81 -12.39 17.75 -9.27
N ARG A 82 -11.37 17.93 -10.11
CA ARG A 82 -9.96 17.80 -9.73
C ARG A 82 -9.59 18.77 -8.60
N LEU A 83 -10.06 20.01 -8.65
CA LEU A 83 -9.79 21.00 -7.61
C LEU A 83 -10.53 20.70 -6.30
N LYS A 84 -11.78 20.21 -6.36
CA LYS A 84 -12.50 19.76 -5.15
C LYS A 84 -11.77 18.61 -4.48
N LEU A 85 -11.30 17.63 -5.25
CA LEU A 85 -10.49 16.52 -4.74
C LEU A 85 -9.15 17.01 -4.18
N LEU A 86 -8.47 17.95 -4.85
CA LEU A 86 -7.22 18.51 -4.34
C LEU A 86 -7.40 19.26 -3.02
N ARG A 87 -8.53 19.97 -2.82
CA ARG A 87 -8.82 20.61 -1.53
C ARG A 87 -9.06 19.58 -0.42
N LYS A 88 -9.66 18.44 -0.74
CA LYS A 88 -9.89 17.34 0.21
C LYS A 88 -8.60 16.60 0.56
N LEU A 89 -7.77 16.29 -0.43
CA LEU A 89 -6.57 15.45 -0.28
C LEU A 89 -5.28 16.25 -0.07
N GLY A 90 -5.28 17.54 -0.36
CA GLY A 90 -4.13 18.43 -0.15
C GLY A 90 -3.60 18.43 1.30
N PRO A 91 -4.46 18.49 2.32
CA PRO A 91 -4.08 18.27 3.72
C PRO A 91 -3.31 16.96 3.95
N VAL A 92 -3.83 15.85 3.42
CA VAL A 92 -3.20 14.52 3.51
C VAL A 92 -1.82 14.55 2.85
N MET A 93 -1.72 15.06 1.62
CA MET A 93 -0.44 15.15 0.90
C MET A 93 0.58 16.01 1.64
N ALA A 94 0.15 17.12 2.26
CA ALA A 94 1.00 17.98 3.05
C ALA A 94 1.52 17.27 4.32
N GLN A 95 0.67 16.48 4.98
CA GLN A 95 1.06 15.63 6.11
C GLN A 95 2.07 14.56 5.69
N LEU A 96 1.79 13.84 4.60
CA LEU A 96 2.69 12.80 4.08
C LEU A 96 4.07 13.37 3.72
N LYS A 97 4.13 14.58 3.15
CA LYS A 97 5.39 15.26 2.82
C LYS A 97 6.27 15.55 4.05
N LYS A 98 5.65 15.80 5.21
CA LYS A 98 6.37 16.07 6.46
C LYS A 98 6.87 14.80 7.13
N SER A 99 6.27 13.65 6.83
CA SER A 99 6.63 12.38 7.40
C SER A 99 7.97 11.88 6.84
N GLN A 100 8.79 11.29 7.71
CA GLN A 100 10.03 10.59 7.32
C GLN A 100 9.78 9.10 7.02
N ASP A 101 8.53 8.65 7.13
CA ASP A 101 8.15 7.27 6.88
C ASP A 101 8.28 6.92 5.39
N PRO A 102 9.03 5.86 5.03
CA PRO A 102 9.08 5.38 3.66
C PRO A 102 7.70 5.15 3.04
N LEU A 103 6.74 4.60 3.81
CA LEU A 103 5.38 4.38 3.34
C LEU A 103 4.64 5.70 3.06
N ALA A 104 4.97 6.77 3.78
CA ALA A 104 4.41 8.09 3.50
C ALA A 104 4.92 8.64 2.18
N THR A 105 6.20 8.45 1.87
CA THR A 105 6.79 8.83 0.57
C THR A 105 6.13 8.06 -0.57
N ALA A 106 5.93 6.76 -0.42
CA ALA A 106 5.21 5.95 -1.41
C ALA A 106 3.76 6.43 -1.59
N ALA A 107 3.02 6.65 -0.50
CA ALA A 107 1.66 7.18 -0.54
C ALA A 107 1.60 8.56 -1.22
N LEU A 108 2.54 9.45 -0.91
CA LEU A 108 2.62 10.76 -1.56
C LEU A 108 2.83 10.64 -3.06
N ALA A 109 3.75 9.76 -3.50
CA ALA A 109 3.98 9.51 -4.92
C ALA A 109 2.71 9.02 -5.63
N THR A 110 1.88 8.19 -4.99
CA THR A 110 0.60 7.75 -5.56
C THR A 110 -0.39 8.91 -5.77
N PHE A 111 -0.50 9.84 -4.81
CA PHE A 111 -1.34 11.01 -4.96
C PHE A 111 -0.81 11.98 -6.03
N GLU A 112 0.51 12.17 -6.10
CA GLU A 112 1.10 12.98 -7.17
C GLU A 112 0.82 12.40 -8.55
N MET A 113 0.94 11.08 -8.72
CA MET A 113 0.55 10.39 -9.95
C MET A 113 -0.91 10.64 -10.29
N LEU A 114 -1.83 10.53 -9.32
CA LEU A 114 -3.25 10.78 -9.52
C LEU A 114 -3.52 12.19 -10.07
N PHE A 115 -2.98 13.21 -9.41
CA PHE A 115 -3.24 14.60 -9.81
C PHE A 115 -2.51 15.05 -11.08
N LYS A 116 -1.47 14.31 -11.50
CA LYS A 116 -0.81 14.50 -12.80
C LYS A 116 -1.63 13.98 -13.98
N ILE A 117 -2.74 13.26 -13.77
CA ILE A 117 -3.53 12.71 -14.89
C ILE A 117 -4.15 13.83 -15.72
N PRO A 118 -3.78 13.97 -17.02
CA PRO A 118 -4.22 15.08 -17.85
C PRO A 118 -5.57 14.83 -18.52
N THR A 119 -6.17 13.64 -18.46
CA THR A 119 -7.40 13.37 -19.22
C THR A 119 -8.65 13.81 -18.45
N ALA A 120 -9.48 14.69 -19.03
CA ALA A 120 -10.74 15.13 -18.41
C ALA A 120 -11.71 13.97 -18.11
N LEU A 121 -11.77 12.98 -19.00
CA LEU A 121 -12.63 11.80 -18.86
C LEU A 121 -12.37 11.03 -17.55
N PHE A 122 -11.11 10.82 -17.18
CA PHE A 122 -10.74 10.13 -15.94
C PHE A 122 -11.38 10.77 -14.71
N TRP A 123 -11.34 12.10 -14.61
CA TRP A 123 -11.89 12.85 -13.49
C TRP A 123 -13.42 12.78 -13.46
N ILE A 124 -14.06 12.80 -14.63
CA ILE A 124 -15.53 12.74 -14.77
C ILE A 124 -16.06 11.35 -14.39
N GLU A 125 -15.41 10.29 -14.87
CA GLU A 125 -15.78 8.90 -14.60
C GLU A 125 -15.59 8.55 -13.12
N ASN A 126 -14.54 9.08 -12.49
CA ASN A 126 -14.20 8.78 -11.09
C ASN A 126 -14.64 9.88 -10.10
N ARG A 127 -15.58 10.75 -10.48
CA ARG A 127 -16.00 11.91 -9.66
C ARG A 127 -16.57 11.54 -8.28
N GLU A 128 -17.19 10.37 -8.17
CA GLU A 128 -17.81 9.84 -6.95
C GLU A 128 -16.88 8.88 -6.20
N PHE A 129 -15.71 8.59 -6.77
CA PHE A 129 -14.75 7.67 -6.16
C PHE A 129 -14.08 8.35 -4.93
N PRO A 130 -14.00 7.68 -3.78
CA PRO A 130 -13.62 8.34 -2.52
C PRO A 130 -12.14 8.69 -2.40
N PHE A 131 -11.26 7.98 -3.13
CA PHE A 131 -9.79 8.07 -3.04
C PHE A 131 -9.29 8.02 -1.59
N ASP A 132 -9.76 7.02 -0.85
CA ASP A 132 -9.52 6.84 0.58
C ASP A 132 -8.27 5.98 0.88
N CYS A 133 -8.08 5.62 2.15
CA CYS A 133 -6.96 4.77 2.57
C CYS A 133 -6.91 3.43 1.82
N ALA A 134 -8.04 2.81 1.51
CA ALA A 134 -8.05 1.53 0.81
C ALA A 134 -7.49 1.69 -0.62
N TRP A 135 -7.85 2.78 -1.28
CA TRP A 135 -7.28 3.14 -2.58
C TRP A 135 -5.77 3.39 -2.49
N VAL A 136 -5.29 4.16 -1.50
CA VAL A 136 -3.84 4.43 -1.37
C VAL A 136 -3.05 3.16 -1.13
N VAL A 137 -3.51 2.28 -0.23
CA VAL A 137 -2.86 0.99 0.03
C VAL A 137 -2.75 0.18 -1.26
N PHE A 138 -3.83 0.16 -2.04
CA PHE A 138 -3.85 -0.53 -3.32
C PHE A 138 -2.83 0.06 -4.30
N GLU A 139 -2.75 1.38 -4.45
CA GLU A 139 -1.79 2.05 -5.32
C GLU A 139 -0.33 1.83 -4.87
N VAL A 140 -0.06 1.90 -3.56
CA VAL A 140 1.27 1.61 -3.01
C VAL A 140 1.68 0.17 -3.31
N GLU A 141 0.77 -0.79 -3.15
CA GLU A 141 1.05 -2.17 -3.54
C GLU A 141 1.37 -2.29 -5.04
N HIS A 142 0.74 -1.51 -5.93
CA HIS A 142 1.11 -1.50 -7.35
C HIS A 142 2.53 -0.99 -7.59
N LEU A 143 2.92 0.10 -6.92
CA LEU A 143 4.28 0.63 -7.00
C LEU A 143 5.33 -0.37 -6.51
N MET A 144 5.05 -1.04 -5.39
CA MET A 144 5.95 -2.02 -4.79
C MET A 144 6.11 -3.30 -5.62
N ARG A 145 5.13 -3.66 -6.45
CA ARG A 145 5.23 -4.89 -7.23
C ARG A 145 6.33 -4.78 -8.30
N PRO A 146 7.19 -5.81 -8.42
CA PRO A 146 8.20 -5.86 -9.48
C PRO A 146 7.55 -6.05 -10.85
N ARG A 147 6.41 -6.75 -10.92
CA ARG A 147 5.66 -7.00 -12.15
C ARG A 147 4.15 -6.87 -11.91
N PRO A 148 3.38 -6.39 -12.91
CA PRO A 148 1.93 -6.48 -12.87
C PRO A 148 1.50 -7.94 -12.71
N THR A 149 0.52 -8.20 -11.86
CA THR A 149 0.00 -9.56 -11.61
C THR A 149 -1.48 -9.60 -11.90
N SER A 150 -1.93 -10.67 -12.57
CA SER A 150 -3.35 -10.88 -12.91
C SER A 150 -4.23 -11.21 -11.69
N THR A 151 -3.63 -11.44 -10.53
CA THR A 151 -4.31 -11.76 -9.28
C THR A 151 -4.94 -10.54 -8.62
N VAL A 152 -4.64 -9.34 -9.11
CA VAL A 152 -5.11 -8.07 -8.55
C VAL A 152 -6.01 -7.36 -9.56
N ARG A 153 -7.25 -7.04 -9.15
CA ARG A 153 -8.24 -6.44 -10.06
C ARG A 153 -7.82 -5.03 -10.46
N LEU A 154 -7.59 -4.80 -11.74
CA LEU A 154 -7.32 -3.45 -12.26
C LEU A 154 -8.59 -2.58 -12.11
N SER A 155 -8.43 -1.37 -11.56
CA SER A 155 -9.52 -0.41 -11.40
C SER A 155 -9.36 0.75 -12.37
N GLY A 156 -10.45 1.23 -12.97
CA GLY A 156 -10.47 2.47 -13.76
C GLY A 156 -10.14 3.73 -12.95
N SER A 157 -10.25 3.65 -11.61
CA SER A 157 -9.84 4.71 -10.68
C SER A 157 -8.37 4.65 -10.29
N SER A 158 -7.60 3.69 -10.81
CA SER A 158 -6.20 3.51 -10.43
C SER A 158 -5.28 4.44 -11.22
N ALA A 159 -4.47 5.22 -10.50
CA ALA A 159 -3.48 6.09 -11.11
C ALA A 159 -2.35 5.27 -11.74
N PHE A 160 -1.90 4.22 -11.05
CA PHE A 160 -0.93 3.29 -11.60
C PHE A 160 -1.41 2.65 -12.90
N VAL A 161 -2.66 2.15 -12.94
CA VAL A 161 -3.19 1.52 -14.17
C VAL A 161 -3.28 2.52 -15.31
N TYR A 162 -3.74 3.75 -15.05
CA TYR A 162 -3.74 4.81 -16.05
C TYR A 162 -2.34 5.04 -16.63
N TRP A 163 -1.34 5.26 -15.77
CA TRP A 163 0.03 5.53 -16.21
C TRP A 163 0.71 4.33 -16.87
N SER A 164 0.32 3.10 -16.50
CA SER A 164 0.84 1.89 -17.16
C SER A 164 0.39 1.77 -18.63
N GLN A 165 -0.64 2.50 -19.02
CA GLN A 165 -1.15 2.54 -20.39
C GLN A 165 -0.73 3.81 -21.12
N ALA A 166 -0.59 4.92 -20.40
CA ALA A 166 -0.29 6.24 -20.97
C ALA A 166 1.21 6.55 -21.03
N ASP A 167 1.94 6.41 -19.90
CA ASP A 167 3.36 6.76 -19.80
C ASP A 167 4.03 6.09 -18.59
N HIS A 168 4.87 5.10 -18.86
CA HIS A 168 5.61 4.37 -17.83
C HIS A 168 6.68 5.21 -17.10
N SER A 169 7.10 6.34 -17.65
CA SER A 169 8.11 7.20 -17.02
C SER A 169 7.61 7.81 -15.71
N VAL A 170 6.30 8.08 -15.62
CA VAL A 170 5.66 8.59 -14.41
C VAL A 170 5.70 7.54 -13.29
N ILE A 171 5.47 6.26 -13.63
CA ILE A 171 5.61 5.16 -12.68
C ILE A 171 7.07 5.00 -12.26
N ALA A 172 8.01 5.05 -13.21
CA ALA A 172 9.43 4.94 -12.89
C ALA A 172 9.88 6.04 -11.93
N ALA A 173 9.48 7.29 -12.15
CA ALA A 173 9.76 8.40 -11.24
C ALA A 173 9.14 8.20 -9.85
N ALA A 174 7.89 7.71 -9.79
CA ALA A 174 7.24 7.38 -8.53
C ALA A 174 7.96 6.24 -7.79
N LYS A 175 8.45 5.23 -8.51
CA LYS A 175 9.25 4.14 -7.92
C LYS A 175 10.59 4.64 -7.40
N VAL A 176 11.27 5.54 -8.11
CA VAL A 176 12.51 6.16 -7.63
C VAL A 176 12.25 6.96 -6.35
N ALA A 177 11.16 7.73 -6.29
CA ALA A 177 10.78 8.45 -5.07
C ALA A 177 10.46 7.50 -3.90
N ALA A 178 9.86 6.34 -4.19
CA ALA A 178 9.46 5.33 -3.22
C ALA A 178 10.51 4.22 -3.00
N SER A 179 11.75 4.39 -3.47
CA SER A 179 12.77 3.32 -3.50
C SER A 179 13.01 2.69 -2.13
N ALA A 180 13.00 3.47 -1.05
CA ALA A 180 13.14 2.98 0.32
C ALA A 180 12.08 1.93 0.75
N VAL A 181 10.91 1.91 0.10
CA VAL A 181 9.85 0.91 0.33
C VAL A 181 9.94 -0.25 -0.67
N ILE A 182 10.47 0.01 -1.86
CA ILE A 182 10.52 -0.95 -2.97
C ILE A 182 11.76 -1.86 -2.86
N ASP A 183 12.88 -1.30 -2.42
CA ASP A 183 14.16 -1.98 -2.23
C ASP A 183 14.28 -2.65 -0.85
N VAL A 184 13.15 -3.03 -0.23
CA VAL A 184 13.12 -3.81 1.02
C VAL A 184 13.52 -5.26 0.71
N ASP A 185 14.76 -5.45 0.25
CA ASP A 185 15.48 -6.72 0.24
C ASP A 185 16.34 -6.89 1.51
N VAL A 186 16.23 -5.98 2.48
CA VAL A 186 16.92 -6.10 3.76
C VAL A 186 15.93 -5.95 4.90
N VAL A 187 15.29 -7.06 5.27
CA VAL A 187 15.06 -7.31 6.69
C VAL A 187 16.46 -7.64 7.23
N PRO A 188 17.07 -6.84 8.14
CA PRO A 188 18.08 -7.40 9.00
C PRO A 188 17.36 -8.53 9.72
N ALA A 189 17.77 -9.76 9.47
CA ALA A 189 17.34 -10.90 10.26
C ALA A 189 17.37 -10.44 11.71
N ALA A 190 16.23 -10.53 12.41
CA ALA A 190 16.17 -10.29 13.83
C ALA A 190 17.14 -11.29 14.50
N GLN A 191 18.40 -10.88 14.66
CA GLN A 191 19.36 -11.46 15.56
C GLN A 191 19.25 -10.68 16.87
N ALA A 192 19.27 -11.45 17.96
CA ALA A 192 18.97 -11.07 19.35
C ALA A 192 17.44 -10.97 19.63
N VAL A 193 16.80 -11.85 20.38
CA VAL A 193 17.25 -12.66 21.51
C VAL A 193 16.47 -13.98 21.53
N PHE A 194 17.05 -15.05 21.00
CA PHE A 194 16.84 -16.39 21.55
C PHE A 194 18.14 -16.71 22.29
N GLU A 195 18.25 -16.23 23.53
CA GLU A 195 19.10 -16.93 24.49
C GLU A 195 18.48 -18.33 24.65
N ALA A 196 19.21 -19.32 24.15
CA ALA A 196 18.95 -20.70 24.48
C ALA A 196 19.07 -20.85 25.99
N GLN A 197 17.94 -20.82 26.70
CA GLN A 197 17.88 -21.38 28.05
C GLN A 197 18.16 -22.88 27.92
N ALA A 198 19.41 -23.23 28.23
CA ALA A 198 19.82 -24.60 28.47
C ALA A 198 18.87 -25.23 29.52
N PRO A 199 18.53 -26.53 29.40
CA PRO A 199 17.71 -27.20 30.39
C PRO A 199 18.46 -27.20 31.73
N SER A 200 17.94 -26.46 32.71
CA SER A 200 18.37 -26.59 34.09
C SER A 200 17.99 -27.98 34.59
N GLN A 201 19.01 -28.76 34.93
CA GLN A 201 18.87 -30.05 35.61
C GLN A 201 18.09 -29.86 36.93
N PRO A 202 17.28 -30.84 37.35
CA PRO A 202 16.56 -30.75 38.62
C PRO A 202 17.57 -30.77 39.77
N ALA A 203 17.52 -29.72 40.59
CA ALA A 203 18.25 -29.67 41.86
C ALA A 203 17.72 -30.78 42.78
N THR A 204 18.65 -31.61 43.23
CA THR A 204 18.48 -32.62 44.27
C THR A 204 17.90 -32.00 45.54
N ALA A 205 16.76 -32.52 45.97
CA ALA A 205 16.16 -32.22 47.27
C ALA A 205 17.11 -32.70 48.38
N GLN A 206 17.68 -31.77 49.15
CA GLN A 206 18.26 -32.12 50.44
C GLN A 206 17.13 -32.17 51.48
N SER A 207 16.91 -33.39 51.95
CA SER A 207 16.04 -33.75 53.06
C SER A 207 16.54 -33.09 54.35
N ILE A 208 15.66 -32.35 55.02
CA ILE A 208 15.80 -31.98 56.42
C ILE A 208 14.96 -33.01 57.20
N PHE A 209 15.63 -33.96 57.85
CA PHE A 209 15.04 -34.73 58.95
C PHE A 209 15.38 -34.03 60.26
N LEU A 210 14.33 -33.71 61.02
CA LEU A 210 14.28 -33.92 62.47
C LEU A 210 13.95 -35.39 62.73
#